data_AF-A0A976CTZ6-F1
#
_entry.id   AF-A0A976CTZ6-F1
#
_cell.length_a   1.000
_cell.length_b   1.000
_cell.length_c   1.000
_cell.angle_alpha   90.00
_cell.angle_beta   90.00
_cell.angle_gamma   90.00
#
_symmetry.space_group_name_H-M   'P 1'
#
loop_
_entity.id
_entity.type
_entity.pdbx_description
1 polymer ?
#
loop_
_entity_poly.entity_id
_entity_poly.type
_entity_poly.pdbx_seq_one_letter_code
_entity_poly.pdbx_strand_id
1 'polypeptide(L)'
;MKTIFSFSGSAIISLMAIASAQQAPAPAAPAAPAAAAPAAVTPQQAPALLIYEDGTSDNAFIVAATRSEIRYRPTPQAIDTTDMKLSEVQAVYLLEPKMYREAMEFYQARKYAEAKDLFVKVKEMFKPTAALDNNYSTLAGFYELECMRRLGDLDGLAKGVEVFRKDGLMREHHLKQLEIYMFWDALRTKSWQRLVSLGEARLQEKLPAYQRAQVAFCVANAYEALKQSSKALNAYNTAMVADLGATEEIAEQSAIA
;
A
#
# COMPACT_ATOMS: atom_id res chain seq x y z
N MET A 1 27.87 -10.07 59.62
CA MET A 1 28.79 -11.24 59.60
C MET A 1 28.01 -12.47 60.05
N LYS A 2 28.19 -13.58 59.33
CA LYS A 2 27.65 -14.95 59.55
C LYS A 2 26.23 -15.28 59.05
N THR A 3 26.22 -15.76 57.81
CA THR A 3 25.37 -16.82 57.24
C THR A 3 25.61 -18.18 57.93
N ILE A 4 24.67 -19.14 57.75
CA ILE A 4 24.76 -20.63 57.61
C ILE A 4 23.43 -21.24 58.13
N PHE A 5 22.53 -21.78 57.26
CA PHE A 5 22.35 -23.20 56.84
C PHE A 5 22.07 -24.16 58.04
N SER A 6 21.21 -25.18 58.06
CA SER A 6 20.46 -25.97 57.06
C SER A 6 19.60 -27.06 57.77
N PHE A 7 18.76 -27.77 56.98
CA PHE A 7 18.14 -29.11 57.16
C PHE A 7 17.02 -29.30 58.22
N SER A 8 16.09 -30.26 58.14
CA SER A 8 15.36 -31.05 57.12
C SER A 8 14.66 -32.19 57.87
N GLY A 9 13.56 -32.73 57.32
CA GLY A 9 12.95 -34.01 57.70
C GLY A 9 11.72 -33.88 58.61
N SER A 10 10.68 -34.71 58.50
CA SER A 10 10.37 -35.81 57.60
C SER A 10 8.86 -36.08 57.68
N ALA A 11 8.33 -36.67 56.62
CA ALA A 11 6.93 -36.98 56.39
C ALA A 11 6.33 -37.99 57.38
N ILE A 12 5.01 -37.91 57.59
CA ILE A 12 4.15 -39.08 57.80
C ILE A 12 2.86 -38.89 57.01
N ILE A 13 2.64 -39.79 56.06
CA ILE A 13 1.37 -40.05 55.37
C ILE A 13 0.63 -41.08 56.20
N SER A 14 -0.63 -40.81 56.55
CA SER A 14 -1.60 -41.89 56.79
C SER A 14 -3.02 -41.44 56.46
N LEU A 15 -3.52 -42.11 55.42
CA LEU A 15 -4.87 -42.16 54.89
C LEU A 15 -5.82 -42.81 55.91
N MET A 16 -7.05 -42.31 56.09
CA MET A 16 -8.25 -43.14 56.30
C MET A 16 -9.56 -42.35 56.10
N ALA A 17 -10.25 -42.76 55.04
CA ALA A 17 -11.69 -42.96 54.84
C ALA A 17 -12.68 -41.89 55.32
N ILE A 18 -13.30 -41.27 54.32
CA ILE A 18 -14.44 -40.37 54.36
C ILE A 18 -15.72 -41.22 54.29
N ALA A 19 -16.63 -41.03 55.23
CA ALA A 19 -18.02 -41.51 55.12
C ALA A 19 -18.93 -40.33 54.76
N SER A 20 -19.65 -40.55 53.67
CA SER A 20 -20.67 -39.77 52.98
C SER A 20 -21.63 -38.92 53.83
N ALA A 21 -21.74 -37.64 53.46
CA ALA A 21 -22.97 -36.88 53.56
C ALA A 21 -23.25 -36.24 52.19
N GLN A 22 -24.44 -36.52 51.64
CA GLN A 22 -24.93 -36.00 50.36
C GLN A 22 -24.92 -34.46 50.34
N GLN A 23 -24.14 -33.89 49.43
CA GLN A 23 -24.17 -32.48 49.10
C GLN A 23 -24.92 -32.32 47.78
N ALA A 24 -25.97 -31.49 47.80
CA ALA A 24 -26.77 -31.13 46.65
C ALA A 24 -25.90 -30.60 45.49
N PRO A 25 -26.29 -30.80 44.22
CA PRO A 25 -25.49 -30.34 43.09
C PRO A 25 -25.35 -28.82 43.13
N ALA A 26 -24.11 -28.34 43.12
CA ALA A 26 -23.79 -26.94 42.91
C ALA A 26 -24.35 -26.49 41.55
N PRO A 27 -24.87 -25.25 41.43
CA PRO A 27 -25.26 -24.72 40.13
C PRO A 27 -24.06 -24.72 39.19
N ALA A 28 -24.26 -25.24 37.97
CA ALA A 28 -23.26 -25.23 36.92
C ALA A 28 -22.73 -23.81 36.72
N ALA A 29 -21.42 -23.64 36.85
CA ALA A 29 -20.75 -22.41 36.46
C ALA A 29 -21.09 -22.11 34.98
N PRO A 30 -21.42 -20.86 34.62
CA PRO A 30 -21.62 -20.51 33.23
C PRO A 30 -20.32 -20.83 32.47
N ALA A 31 -20.43 -21.62 31.42
CA ALA A 31 -19.33 -21.90 30.51
C ALA A 31 -18.75 -20.56 30.05
N ALA A 32 -17.46 -20.36 30.32
CA ALA A 32 -16.74 -19.20 29.80
C ALA A 32 -16.93 -19.19 28.28
N PRO A 33 -17.24 -18.04 27.65
CA PRO A 33 -17.36 -17.98 26.21
C PRO A 33 -16.03 -18.48 25.62
N ALA A 34 -16.13 -19.53 24.81
CA ALA A 34 -15.00 -20.04 24.05
C ALA A 34 -14.38 -18.85 23.31
N ALA A 35 -13.12 -18.54 23.62
CA ALA A 35 -12.37 -17.56 22.87
C ALA A 35 -12.44 -17.99 21.40
N ALA A 36 -13.13 -17.18 20.59
CA ALA A 36 -13.20 -17.39 19.17
C ALA A 36 -11.76 -17.47 18.66
N ALA A 37 -11.40 -18.61 18.06
CA ALA A 37 -10.19 -18.72 17.27
C ALA A 37 -10.17 -17.52 16.31
N PRO A 38 -8.99 -16.91 16.05
CA PRO A 38 -8.91 -15.85 15.06
C PRO A 38 -9.54 -16.38 13.77
N ALA A 39 -10.56 -15.67 13.28
CA ALA A 39 -11.22 -16.01 12.04
C ALA A 39 -10.12 -16.24 11.00
N ALA A 40 -10.09 -17.45 10.44
CA ALA A 40 -9.26 -17.76 9.31
C ALA A 40 -9.43 -16.62 8.31
N VAL A 41 -8.32 -16.05 7.84
CA VAL A 41 -8.32 -15.04 6.78
C VAL A 41 -9.05 -15.68 5.60
N THR A 42 -10.33 -15.36 5.44
CA THR A 42 -11.10 -15.72 4.26
C THR A 42 -10.26 -15.27 3.08
N PRO A 43 -10.01 -16.10 2.05
CA PRO A 43 -9.29 -15.64 0.88
C PRO A 43 -10.03 -14.41 0.36
N GLN A 44 -9.41 -13.24 0.53
CA GLN A 44 -10.04 -11.97 0.25
C GLN A 44 -10.20 -11.89 -1.26
N GLN A 45 -11.44 -11.97 -1.72
CA GLN A 45 -11.75 -11.99 -3.14
C GLN A 45 -11.89 -10.56 -3.66
N ALA A 46 -11.34 -10.29 -4.85
CA ALA A 46 -11.55 -9.03 -5.55
C ALA A 46 -12.91 -9.07 -6.27
N PRO A 47 -13.87 -8.22 -5.88
CA PRO A 47 -15.13 -8.12 -6.60
C PRO A 47 -14.88 -7.63 -8.03
N ALA A 48 -15.56 -8.20 -9.02
CA ALA A 48 -15.34 -7.94 -10.42
C ALA A 48 -16.61 -8.15 -11.25
N LEU A 49 -16.61 -7.57 -12.45
CA LEU A 49 -17.54 -7.90 -13.53
C LEU A 49 -16.76 -8.63 -14.63
N LEU A 50 -17.24 -9.80 -15.01
CA LEU A 50 -16.79 -10.52 -16.21
C LEU A 50 -17.65 -10.03 -17.36
N ILE A 51 -17.05 -9.42 -18.38
CA ILE A 51 -17.76 -8.84 -19.53
C ILE A 51 -17.49 -9.73 -20.74
N TYR A 52 -18.54 -10.16 -21.42
CA TYR A 52 -18.47 -11.05 -22.59
C TYR A 52 -18.58 -10.27 -23.91
N GLU A 53 -18.24 -10.91 -25.03
CA GLU A 53 -18.26 -10.26 -26.35
C GLU A 53 -19.67 -9.81 -26.79
N ASP A 54 -20.71 -10.48 -26.30
CA ASP A 54 -22.11 -10.11 -26.55
C ASP A 54 -22.59 -8.92 -25.71
N GLY A 55 -21.71 -8.35 -24.87
CA GLY A 55 -21.99 -7.23 -23.99
C GLY A 55 -22.69 -7.61 -22.70
N THR A 56 -22.98 -8.89 -22.46
CA THR A 56 -23.49 -9.36 -21.17
C THR A 56 -22.39 -9.36 -20.10
N SER A 57 -22.79 -9.38 -18.83
CA SER A 57 -21.82 -9.39 -17.73
C SER A 57 -22.29 -10.17 -16.53
N ASP A 58 -21.36 -10.90 -15.90
CA ASP A 58 -21.57 -11.62 -14.65
C ASP A 58 -20.75 -11.03 -13.50
N ASN A 59 -21.33 -11.06 -12.29
CA ASN A 59 -20.58 -10.76 -11.08
C ASN A 59 -19.63 -11.91 -10.76
N ALA A 60 -18.41 -11.57 -10.40
CA ALA A 60 -17.40 -12.52 -9.98
C ALA A 60 -16.60 -12.00 -8.79
N PHE A 61 -16.06 -12.92 -8.02
CA PHE A 61 -15.19 -12.64 -6.89
C PHE A 61 -13.86 -13.35 -7.13
N ILE A 62 -12.92 -12.61 -7.72
CA ILE A 62 -11.63 -13.15 -8.18
C ILE A 62 -10.77 -13.50 -6.97
N VAL A 63 -10.34 -14.76 -6.90
CA VAL A 63 -9.45 -15.28 -5.85
C VAL A 63 -8.00 -15.14 -6.28
N ALA A 64 -7.70 -15.43 -7.55
CA ALA A 64 -6.38 -15.34 -8.12
C ALA A 64 -6.46 -15.15 -9.64
N ALA A 65 -5.39 -14.67 -10.24
CA ALA A 65 -5.27 -14.54 -11.68
C ALA A 65 -3.84 -14.81 -12.15
N THR A 66 -3.74 -15.34 -13.36
CA THR A 66 -2.50 -15.38 -14.15
C THR A 66 -2.69 -14.54 -15.41
N ARG A 67 -1.71 -14.55 -16.33
CA ARG A 67 -1.82 -13.86 -17.62
C ARG A 67 -2.81 -14.49 -18.59
N SER A 68 -3.31 -15.70 -18.32
CA SER A 68 -4.18 -16.44 -19.22
C SER A 68 -5.48 -16.95 -18.61
N GLU A 69 -5.57 -16.98 -17.27
CA GLU A 69 -6.73 -17.53 -16.56
C GLU A 69 -7.02 -16.74 -15.28
N ILE A 70 -8.29 -16.77 -14.88
CA ILE A 70 -8.77 -16.30 -13.59
C ILE A 70 -9.36 -17.47 -12.81
N ARG A 71 -9.15 -17.44 -11.50
CA ARG A 71 -9.86 -18.28 -10.54
C ARG A 71 -10.80 -17.39 -9.75
N TYR A 72 -12.10 -17.68 -9.78
CA TYR A 72 -13.11 -16.83 -9.16
C TYR A 72 -14.21 -17.64 -8.48
N ARG A 73 -15.06 -16.93 -7.75
CA ARG A 73 -16.31 -17.44 -7.19
C ARG A 73 -17.50 -16.67 -7.75
N PRO A 74 -18.64 -17.32 -8.03
CA PRO A 74 -19.82 -16.63 -8.55
C PRO A 74 -20.53 -15.79 -7.48
N THR A 75 -20.42 -16.17 -6.21
CA THR A 75 -20.95 -15.42 -5.07
C THR A 75 -19.90 -15.33 -3.97
N PRO A 76 -19.95 -14.31 -3.08
CA PRO A 76 -18.96 -14.17 -2.01
C PRO A 76 -18.96 -15.36 -1.03
N GLN A 77 -20.11 -15.98 -0.85
CA GLN A 77 -20.31 -17.10 0.08
C GLN A 77 -20.04 -18.47 -0.54
N ALA A 78 -19.83 -18.54 -1.86
CA ALA A 78 -19.48 -19.81 -2.50
C ALA A 78 -18.18 -20.38 -1.91
N ILE A 79 -18.16 -21.70 -1.75
CA ILE A 79 -16.98 -22.43 -1.26
C ILE A 79 -16.10 -22.80 -2.45
N ASP A 80 -16.74 -23.34 -3.50
CA ASP A 80 -16.07 -23.79 -4.71
C ASP A 80 -15.57 -22.61 -5.56
N THR A 81 -14.44 -22.85 -6.22
CA THR A 81 -13.85 -21.92 -7.18
C THR A 81 -14.02 -22.44 -8.59
N THR A 82 -14.23 -21.53 -9.53
CA THR A 82 -14.27 -21.80 -10.96
C THR A 82 -13.03 -21.18 -11.60
N ASP A 83 -12.42 -21.94 -12.51
CA ASP A 83 -11.32 -21.46 -13.36
C ASP A 83 -11.88 -21.13 -14.75
N MET A 84 -11.45 -20.00 -15.32
CA MET A 84 -11.89 -19.52 -16.64
C MET A 84 -10.71 -18.90 -17.36
N LYS A 85 -10.57 -19.16 -18.67
CA LYS A 85 -9.54 -18.49 -19.46
C LYS A 85 -9.93 -17.04 -19.70
N LEU A 86 -8.95 -16.15 -19.64
CA LEU A 86 -9.17 -14.73 -19.97
C LEU A 86 -9.64 -14.53 -21.42
N SER A 87 -9.36 -15.48 -22.33
CA SER A 87 -9.86 -15.46 -23.71
C SER A 87 -11.37 -15.74 -23.83
N GLU A 88 -12.02 -16.22 -22.77
CA GLU A 88 -13.47 -16.48 -22.76
C GLU A 88 -14.28 -15.23 -22.42
N VAL A 89 -13.62 -14.16 -21.97
CA VAL A 89 -14.23 -12.87 -21.64
C VAL A 89 -13.59 -11.78 -22.49
N GLN A 90 -14.38 -10.76 -22.82
CA GLN A 90 -13.86 -9.55 -23.45
C GLN A 90 -13.02 -8.74 -22.47
N ALA A 91 -13.46 -8.63 -21.21
CA ALA A 91 -12.76 -7.89 -20.18
C ALA A 91 -13.10 -8.38 -18.76
N VAL A 92 -12.15 -8.18 -17.84
CA VAL A 92 -12.37 -8.33 -16.39
C VAL A 92 -12.30 -6.94 -15.78
N TYR A 93 -13.43 -6.42 -15.30
CA TYR A 93 -13.49 -5.12 -14.63
C TYR A 93 -13.49 -5.31 -13.12
N LEU A 94 -12.37 -5.00 -12.47
CA LEU A 94 -12.25 -5.06 -11.02
C LEU A 94 -13.01 -3.89 -10.37
N LEU A 95 -13.90 -4.21 -9.43
CA LEU A 95 -14.65 -3.24 -8.65
C LEU A 95 -13.80 -2.72 -7.49
N GLU A 96 -13.97 -1.44 -7.16
CA GLU A 96 -13.17 -0.78 -6.13
C GLU A 96 -13.37 -1.39 -4.73
N PRO A 97 -12.29 -1.93 -4.10
CA PRO A 97 -12.36 -2.43 -2.74
C PRO A 97 -12.57 -1.29 -1.75
N LYS A 98 -13.38 -1.53 -0.72
CA LYS A 98 -13.61 -0.55 0.37
C LYS A 98 -12.31 -0.04 1.00
N MET A 99 -11.34 -0.93 1.22
CA MET A 99 -10.06 -0.59 1.83
C MET A 99 -9.20 0.31 0.92
N TYR A 100 -9.26 0.11 -0.40
CA TYR A 100 -8.58 1.00 -1.35
C TYR A 100 -9.21 2.39 -1.33
N ARG A 101 -10.54 2.46 -1.33
CA ARG A 101 -11.27 3.72 -1.20
C ARG A 101 -10.92 4.48 0.08
N GLU A 102 -10.87 3.79 1.21
CA GLU A 102 -10.45 4.38 2.49
C GLU A 102 -9.00 4.91 2.42
N ALA A 103 -8.07 4.15 1.83
CA ALA A 103 -6.70 4.61 1.60
C ALA A 103 -6.65 5.88 0.73
N MET A 104 -7.47 5.95 -0.32
CA MET A 104 -7.61 7.13 -1.16
C MET A 104 -8.21 8.32 -0.42
N GLU A 105 -9.15 8.11 0.50
CA GLU A 105 -9.70 9.18 1.35
C GLU A 105 -8.61 9.79 2.25
N PHE A 106 -7.77 8.96 2.89
CA PHE A 106 -6.61 9.45 3.64
C PHE A 106 -5.63 10.21 2.75
N TYR A 107 -5.33 9.67 1.56
CA TYR A 107 -4.42 10.30 0.59
C TYR A 107 -4.92 11.68 0.17
N GLN A 108 -6.21 11.79 -0.20
CA GLN A 108 -6.84 13.06 -0.59
C GLN A 108 -6.96 14.04 0.59
N ALA A 109 -7.09 13.54 1.80
CA ALA A 109 -7.06 14.33 3.04
C ALA A 109 -5.63 14.71 3.48
N ARG A 110 -4.61 14.45 2.66
CA ARG A 110 -3.17 14.73 2.93
C ARG A 110 -2.61 13.99 4.14
N LYS A 111 -3.28 12.91 4.56
CA LYS A 111 -2.85 12.02 5.63
C LYS A 111 -2.00 10.90 5.04
N TYR A 112 -0.84 11.27 4.48
CA TYR A 112 -0.03 10.38 3.65
C TYR A 112 0.58 9.21 4.43
N ALA A 113 0.81 9.36 5.73
CA ALA A 113 1.32 8.26 6.57
C ALA A 113 0.25 7.17 6.74
N GLU A 114 -0.98 7.55 7.10
CA GLU A 114 -2.11 6.65 7.24
C GLU A 114 -2.52 6.02 5.90
N ALA A 115 -2.47 6.82 4.83
CA ALA A 115 -2.71 6.34 3.46
C ALA A 115 -1.67 5.27 3.08
N LYS A 116 -0.37 5.52 3.32
CA LYS A 116 0.72 4.57 3.03
C LYS A 116 0.46 3.23 3.71
N ASP A 117 0.13 3.24 5.00
CA ASP A 117 -0.10 2.02 5.78
C ASP A 117 -1.29 1.21 5.24
N LEU A 118 -2.35 1.88 4.77
CA LEU A 118 -3.47 1.19 4.13
C LEU A 118 -3.14 0.71 2.72
N PHE A 119 -2.43 1.48 1.90
CA PHE A 119 -2.00 1.04 0.58
C PHE A 119 -1.11 -0.20 0.64
N VAL A 120 -0.21 -0.30 1.62
CA VAL A 120 0.58 -1.52 1.86
C VAL A 120 -0.33 -2.72 2.11
N LYS A 121 -1.37 -2.57 2.93
CA LYS A 121 -2.33 -3.64 3.21
C LYS A 121 -3.13 -4.04 1.97
N VAL A 122 -3.60 -3.06 1.20
CA VAL A 122 -4.33 -3.32 -0.06
C VAL A 122 -3.43 -4.04 -1.06
N LYS A 123 -2.17 -3.58 -1.21
CA LYS A 123 -1.17 -4.19 -2.07
C LYS A 123 -1.02 -5.69 -1.77
N GLU A 124 -0.76 -6.05 -0.52
CA GLU A 124 -0.58 -7.45 -0.14
C GLU A 124 -1.88 -8.26 -0.24
N MET A 125 -3.01 -7.66 0.14
CA MET A 125 -4.32 -8.32 0.09
C MET A 125 -4.74 -8.72 -1.32
N PHE A 126 -4.50 -7.85 -2.32
CA PHE A 126 -4.91 -8.09 -3.71
C PHE A 126 -3.79 -8.64 -4.60
N LYS A 127 -2.62 -8.95 -4.03
CA LYS A 127 -1.48 -9.53 -4.75
C LYS A 127 -1.81 -10.76 -5.62
N PRO A 128 -2.73 -11.66 -5.22
CA PRO A 128 -3.14 -12.78 -6.08
C PRO A 128 -3.76 -12.36 -7.43
N THR A 129 -4.21 -11.11 -7.56
CA THR A 129 -4.81 -10.54 -8.77
C THR A 129 -3.85 -9.67 -9.59
N ALA A 130 -2.56 -9.63 -9.20
CA ALA A 130 -1.56 -8.73 -9.80
C ALA A 130 -1.28 -8.96 -11.29
N ALA A 131 -1.70 -10.11 -11.83
CA ALA A 131 -1.60 -10.42 -13.25
C ALA A 131 -2.66 -9.72 -14.11
N LEU A 132 -3.71 -9.15 -13.50
CA LEU A 132 -4.76 -8.42 -14.21
C LEU A 132 -4.39 -6.96 -14.41
N ASP A 133 -4.87 -6.39 -15.51
CA ASP A 133 -4.74 -4.97 -15.81
C ASP A 133 -5.51 -4.12 -14.79
N ASN A 134 -4.93 -2.96 -14.41
CA ASN A 134 -5.50 -2.03 -13.44
C ASN A 134 -5.89 -2.66 -12.09
N ASN A 135 -5.18 -3.71 -11.68
CA ASN A 135 -5.44 -4.37 -10.41
C ASN A 135 -5.11 -3.49 -9.20
N TYR A 136 -5.85 -3.71 -8.10
CA TYR A 136 -5.71 -2.93 -6.87
C TYR A 136 -4.41 -3.21 -6.11
N SER A 137 -3.72 -4.32 -6.38
CA SER A 137 -2.39 -4.55 -5.80
C SER A 137 -1.36 -3.59 -6.39
N THR A 138 -1.27 -3.53 -7.72
CA THR A 138 -0.34 -2.65 -8.43
C THR A 138 -0.72 -1.18 -8.26
N LEU A 139 -2.01 -0.83 -8.31
CA LEU A 139 -2.46 0.54 -8.04
C LEU A 139 -2.12 0.99 -6.62
N ALA A 140 -2.37 0.15 -5.60
CA ALA A 140 -2.00 0.48 -4.23
C ALA A 140 -0.48 0.63 -4.07
N GLY A 141 0.31 -0.26 -4.69
CA GLY A 141 1.77 -0.11 -4.70
C GLY A 141 2.25 1.18 -5.37
N PHE A 142 1.56 1.66 -6.41
CA PHE A 142 1.86 2.97 -7.00
C PHE A 142 1.60 4.12 -6.01
N TYR A 143 0.45 4.10 -5.34
CA TYR A 143 0.11 5.14 -4.35
C TYR A 143 0.93 5.06 -3.07
N GLU A 144 1.44 3.89 -2.69
CA GLU A 144 2.45 3.74 -1.64
C GLU A 144 3.72 4.54 -1.98
N LEU A 145 4.22 4.44 -3.22
CA LEU A 145 5.36 5.23 -3.69
C LEU A 145 5.05 6.73 -3.68
N GLU A 146 3.86 7.13 -4.14
CA GLU A 146 3.44 8.53 -4.06
C GLU A 146 3.40 9.02 -2.60
N CYS A 147 2.90 8.22 -1.66
CA CYS A 147 2.93 8.57 -0.24
C CYS A 147 4.36 8.76 0.27
N MET A 148 5.30 7.87 -0.10
CA MET A 148 6.72 8.03 0.27
C MET A 148 7.29 9.34 -0.28
N ARG A 149 7.00 9.67 -1.55
CA ARG A 149 7.41 10.93 -2.16
C ARG A 149 6.85 12.15 -1.41
N ARG A 150 5.53 12.15 -1.15
CA ARG A 150 4.81 13.22 -0.43
C ARG A 150 5.34 13.43 0.99
N LEU A 151 5.74 12.35 1.66
CA LEU A 151 6.32 12.38 3.01
C LEU A 151 7.81 12.76 3.03
N GLY A 152 8.46 12.89 1.86
CA GLY A 152 9.90 13.09 1.76
C GLY A 152 10.73 11.85 2.16
N ASP A 153 10.12 10.68 2.26
CA ASP A 153 10.80 9.39 2.51
C ASP A 153 11.50 8.92 1.22
N LEU A 154 12.55 9.65 0.82
CA LEU A 154 13.22 9.42 -0.46
C LEU A 154 14.00 8.09 -0.48
N ASP A 155 14.52 7.64 0.66
CA ASP A 155 15.18 6.33 0.77
C ASP A 155 14.16 5.18 0.67
N GLY A 156 12.98 5.33 1.26
CA GLY A 156 11.87 4.40 1.07
C GLY A 156 11.40 4.38 -0.39
N LEU A 157 11.22 5.55 -0.99
CA LEU A 157 10.82 5.69 -2.40
C LEU A 157 11.81 4.98 -3.33
N ALA A 158 13.12 5.22 -3.19
CA ALA A 158 14.14 4.60 -4.03
C ALA A 158 14.08 3.06 -3.97
N LYS A 159 14.02 2.49 -2.76
CA LYS A 159 13.89 1.04 -2.55
C LYS A 159 12.58 0.50 -3.13
N GLY A 160 11.48 1.23 -2.93
CA GLY A 160 10.17 0.85 -3.44
C GLY A 160 10.14 0.79 -4.97
N VAL A 161 10.76 1.76 -5.64
CA VAL A 161 10.85 1.81 -7.11
C VAL A 161 11.62 0.62 -7.68
N GLU A 162 12.72 0.19 -7.07
CA GLU A 162 13.52 -0.96 -7.53
C GLU A 162 12.70 -2.27 -7.59
N VAL A 163 11.83 -2.47 -6.59
CA VAL A 163 11.02 -3.70 -6.48
C VAL A 163 9.65 -3.58 -7.13
N PHE A 164 9.22 -2.37 -7.49
CA PHE A 164 7.92 -2.14 -8.10
C PHE A 164 7.83 -2.83 -9.47
N ARG A 165 6.65 -3.38 -9.78
CA ARG A 165 6.34 -4.03 -11.05
C ARG A 165 5.15 -3.30 -11.68
N LYS A 166 5.40 -2.64 -12.80
CA LYS A 166 4.44 -1.73 -13.44
C LYS A 166 3.42 -2.41 -14.35
N ASP A 167 3.53 -3.73 -14.56
CA ASP A 167 2.73 -4.47 -15.55
C ASP A 167 1.22 -4.27 -15.38
N GLY A 168 0.74 -4.10 -14.14
CA GLY A 168 -0.69 -3.84 -13.87
C GLY A 168 -1.14 -2.38 -14.03
N LEU A 169 -0.26 -1.43 -14.41
CA LEU A 169 -0.62 -0.03 -14.62
C LEU A 169 -0.88 0.27 -16.09
N MET A 170 -2.13 0.61 -16.44
CA MET A 170 -2.49 0.94 -17.83
C MET A 170 -2.60 2.44 -18.10
N ARG A 171 -2.66 3.28 -17.05
CA ARG A 171 -2.81 4.72 -17.21
C ARG A 171 -1.47 5.39 -17.47
N GLU A 172 -1.36 6.08 -18.61
CA GLU A 172 -0.13 6.75 -19.06
C GLU A 172 0.46 7.69 -18.00
N HIS A 173 -0.38 8.43 -17.27
CA HIS A 173 0.11 9.36 -16.26
C HIS A 173 0.80 8.66 -15.07
N HIS A 174 0.35 7.46 -14.67
CA HIS A 174 1.05 6.68 -13.65
C HIS A 174 2.43 6.24 -14.17
N LEU A 175 2.49 5.77 -15.42
CA LEU A 175 3.75 5.33 -16.03
C LEU A 175 4.75 6.48 -16.14
N LYS A 176 4.30 7.67 -16.56
CA LYS A 176 5.13 8.89 -16.57
C LYS A 176 5.60 9.29 -15.18
N GLN A 177 4.75 9.16 -14.16
CA GLN A 177 5.12 9.47 -12.78
C GLN A 177 6.25 8.56 -12.28
N LEU A 178 6.26 7.27 -12.66
CA LEU A 178 7.39 6.37 -12.34
C LEU A 178 8.72 6.87 -12.93
N GLU A 179 8.69 7.48 -14.12
CA GLU A 179 9.89 8.10 -14.73
C GLU A 179 10.35 9.32 -13.92
N ILE A 180 9.43 10.07 -13.31
CA ILE A 180 9.76 11.25 -12.50
C ILE A 180 10.52 10.89 -11.23
N TYR A 181 10.36 9.67 -10.69
CA TYR A 181 11.09 9.23 -9.50
C TYR A 181 12.61 9.25 -9.65
N MET A 182 13.16 9.23 -10.87
CA MET A 182 14.61 9.39 -11.07
C MET A 182 15.13 10.78 -10.67
N PHE A 183 14.29 11.83 -10.75
CA PHE A 183 14.67 13.17 -10.31
C PHE A 183 14.72 13.25 -8.78
N TRP A 184 13.77 12.58 -8.12
CA TRP A 184 13.74 12.44 -6.66
C TRP A 184 14.93 11.60 -6.15
N ASP A 185 15.34 10.56 -6.88
CA ASP A 185 16.54 9.81 -6.56
C ASP A 185 17.83 10.62 -6.77
N ALA A 186 17.89 11.41 -7.85
CA ALA A 186 19.01 12.34 -8.07
C ALA A 186 19.09 13.41 -6.96
N LEU A 187 17.94 13.87 -6.45
CA LEU A 187 17.85 14.80 -5.32
C LEU A 187 18.38 14.15 -4.05
N ARG A 188 17.92 12.93 -3.74
CA ARG A 188 18.36 12.11 -2.59
C ARG A 188 19.87 11.85 -2.60
N THR A 189 20.41 11.47 -3.76
CA THR A 189 21.83 11.14 -3.95
C THR A 189 22.72 12.36 -4.14
N LYS A 190 22.14 13.57 -4.12
CA LYS A 190 22.87 14.84 -4.30
C LYS A 190 23.61 14.94 -5.62
N SER A 191 23.06 14.32 -6.66
CA SER A 191 23.63 14.29 -8.02
C SER A 191 23.32 15.58 -8.79
N TRP A 192 23.71 16.74 -8.24
CA TRP A 192 23.21 18.07 -8.65
C TRP A 192 23.40 18.39 -10.13
N GLN A 193 24.60 18.21 -10.67
CA GLN A 193 24.88 18.54 -12.08
C GLN A 193 24.07 17.66 -13.03
N ARG A 194 23.94 16.36 -12.70
CA ARG A 194 23.11 15.42 -13.46
C ARG A 194 21.64 15.81 -13.39
N LEU A 195 21.16 16.20 -12.20
CA LEU A 195 19.78 16.61 -11.98
C LEU A 195 19.44 17.84 -12.82
N VAL A 196 20.28 18.88 -12.80
CA VAL A 196 20.10 20.08 -13.64
C VAL A 196 20.05 19.69 -15.12
N SER A 197 21.03 18.93 -15.61
CA SER A 197 21.12 18.58 -17.03
C SER A 197 19.90 17.77 -17.52
N LEU A 198 19.46 16.77 -16.75
CA LEU A 198 18.28 15.98 -17.10
C LEU A 198 16.99 16.78 -16.94
N GLY A 199 16.90 17.59 -15.89
CA GLY A 199 15.70 18.33 -15.53
C GLY A 199 15.42 19.47 -16.50
N GLU A 200 16.44 20.22 -16.92
CA GLU A 200 16.31 21.27 -17.95
C GLU A 200 15.73 20.69 -19.24
N ALA A 201 16.27 19.57 -19.72
CA ALA A 201 15.77 18.89 -20.91
C ALA A 201 14.30 18.43 -20.73
N ARG A 202 13.99 17.80 -19.61
CA ARG A 202 12.65 17.30 -19.29
C ARG A 202 11.61 18.42 -19.16
N LEU A 203 12.00 19.60 -18.67
CA LEU A 203 11.10 20.76 -18.54
C LEU A 203 10.71 21.39 -19.90
N GLN A 204 11.48 21.15 -20.96
CA GLN A 204 11.14 21.56 -22.33
C GLN A 204 10.03 20.69 -22.95
N GLU A 205 9.81 19.49 -22.41
CA GLU A 205 8.77 18.59 -22.89
C GLU A 205 7.38 18.98 -22.34
N LYS A 206 6.33 18.49 -23.00
CA LYS A 206 4.95 18.67 -22.53
C LYS A 206 4.66 17.72 -21.37
N LEU A 207 4.66 18.27 -20.16
CA LEU A 207 4.31 17.56 -18.93
C LEU A 207 2.97 18.01 -18.36
N PRO A 208 2.20 17.11 -17.73
CA PRO A 208 1.14 17.48 -16.81
C PRO A 208 1.66 18.46 -15.74
N ALA A 209 0.80 19.39 -15.32
CA ALA A 209 1.16 20.51 -14.46
C ALA A 209 1.86 20.06 -13.15
N TYR A 210 1.27 19.08 -12.45
CA TYR A 210 1.85 18.50 -11.23
C TYR A 210 3.18 17.75 -11.45
N GLN A 211 3.44 17.18 -12.63
CA GLN A 211 4.72 16.52 -12.94
C GLN A 211 5.80 17.56 -13.26
N ARG A 212 5.43 18.63 -13.98
CA ARG A 212 6.30 19.78 -14.21
C ARG A 212 6.71 20.42 -12.88
N ALA A 213 5.78 20.57 -11.93
CA ALA A 213 6.06 21.11 -10.61
C ALA A 213 7.14 20.29 -9.88
N GLN A 214 7.02 18.96 -9.87
CA GLN A 214 8.02 18.06 -9.28
C GLN A 214 9.42 18.17 -9.90
N VAL A 215 9.51 18.16 -11.23
CA VAL A 215 10.80 18.29 -11.92
C VAL A 215 11.43 19.66 -11.63
N ALA A 216 10.64 20.73 -11.71
CA ALA A 216 11.10 22.09 -11.43
C ALA A 216 11.58 22.24 -9.99
N PHE A 217 10.86 21.66 -9.02
CA PHE A 217 11.26 21.64 -7.61
C PHE A 217 12.61 20.93 -7.39
N CYS A 218 12.79 19.75 -7.99
CA CYS A 218 14.05 19.03 -7.90
C CYS A 218 15.20 19.85 -8.51
N VAL A 219 14.98 20.47 -9.68
CA VAL A 219 15.96 21.33 -10.37
C VAL A 219 16.32 22.56 -9.53
N ALA A 220 15.33 23.18 -8.88
CA ALA A 220 15.53 24.32 -8.01
C ALA A 220 16.47 23.99 -6.84
N ASN A 221 16.21 22.87 -6.15
CA ASN A 221 17.09 22.37 -5.08
C ASN A 221 18.52 22.13 -5.58
N ALA A 222 18.68 21.59 -6.79
CA ALA A 222 20.01 21.39 -7.36
C ALA A 222 20.73 22.71 -7.69
N TYR A 223 20.04 23.71 -8.25
CA TYR A 223 20.64 25.03 -8.47
C TYR A 223 21.02 25.72 -7.17
N GLU A 224 20.19 25.60 -6.15
CA GLU A 224 20.47 26.14 -4.83
C GLU A 224 21.73 25.52 -4.22
N ALA A 225 21.84 24.19 -4.26
CA ALA A 225 23.04 23.47 -3.82
C ALA A 225 24.30 23.85 -4.62
N LEU A 226 24.14 24.22 -5.89
CA LEU A 226 25.20 24.72 -6.78
C LEU A 226 25.46 26.24 -6.66
N LYS A 227 24.79 26.92 -5.72
CA LYS A 227 24.91 28.37 -5.48
C LYS A 227 24.52 29.23 -6.70
N GLN A 228 23.60 28.74 -7.53
CA GLN A 228 23.05 29.46 -8.68
C GLN A 228 21.71 30.12 -8.31
N SER A 229 21.72 31.04 -7.34
CA SER A 229 20.51 31.57 -6.68
C SER A 229 19.45 32.14 -7.64
N SER A 230 19.86 32.87 -8.67
CA SER A 230 18.90 33.41 -9.65
C SER A 230 18.17 32.30 -10.42
N LYS A 231 18.85 31.21 -10.77
CA LYS A 231 18.24 30.07 -11.45
C LYS A 231 17.38 29.25 -10.50
N ALA A 232 17.81 29.07 -9.25
CA ALA A 232 17.03 28.41 -8.22
C ALA A 232 15.68 29.11 -8.02
N LEU A 233 15.68 30.44 -7.86
CA LEU A 233 14.46 31.23 -7.73
C LEU A 233 13.51 31.07 -8.92
N ASN A 234 14.02 31.11 -10.15
CA ASN A 234 13.21 30.91 -11.36
C ASN A 234 12.60 29.49 -11.43
N ALA A 235 13.36 28.48 -10.99
CA ALA A 235 12.88 27.10 -10.95
C ALA A 235 11.82 26.89 -9.85
N TYR A 236 11.99 27.47 -8.65
CA TYR A 236 10.97 27.46 -7.60
C TYR A 236 9.69 28.17 -8.05
N ASN A 237 9.79 29.33 -8.69
CA ASN A 237 8.65 30.02 -9.29
C ASN A 237 7.92 29.15 -10.31
N THR A 238 8.68 28.41 -11.14
CA THR A 238 8.10 27.46 -12.10
C THR A 238 7.37 26.33 -11.38
N ALA A 239 7.95 25.79 -10.30
CA ALA A 239 7.31 24.75 -9.48
C ALA A 239 5.98 25.22 -8.90
N MET A 240 5.95 26.41 -8.29
CA MET A 240 4.75 27.00 -7.70
C MET A 240 3.65 27.27 -8.73
N VAL A 241 3.99 27.89 -9.86
CA VAL A 241 3.00 28.25 -10.89
C VAL A 241 2.46 27.02 -11.60
N ALA A 242 3.31 26.02 -11.86
CA ALA A 242 2.89 24.79 -12.51
C ALA A 242 2.01 23.90 -11.62
N ASP A 243 2.15 24.01 -10.29
CA ASP A 243 1.49 23.07 -9.39
C ASP A 243 -0.04 23.22 -9.35
N LEU A 244 -0.56 24.45 -9.47
CA LEU A 244 -1.99 24.77 -9.35
C LEU A 244 -2.65 24.15 -8.08
N GLY A 245 -1.88 23.89 -7.02
CA GLY A 245 -2.34 23.29 -5.76
C GLY A 245 -2.43 21.76 -5.74
N ALA A 246 -1.84 21.07 -6.73
CA ALA A 246 -1.81 19.61 -6.80
C ALA A 246 -0.74 18.96 -5.89
N THR A 247 0.27 19.72 -5.46
CA THR A 247 1.39 19.29 -4.63
C THR A 247 1.69 20.35 -3.58
N GLU A 248 0.93 20.35 -2.48
CA GLU A 248 1.05 21.38 -1.45
C GLU A 248 2.43 21.41 -0.81
N GLU A 249 3.06 20.24 -0.64
CA GLU A 249 4.37 20.15 -0.02
C GLU A 249 5.45 20.84 -0.86
N ILE A 250 5.33 20.77 -2.20
CA ILE A 250 6.25 21.46 -3.12
C ILE A 250 5.96 22.95 -3.12
N ALA A 251 4.69 23.36 -3.12
CA ALA A 251 4.30 24.76 -3.09
C ALA A 251 4.78 25.44 -1.80
N GLU A 252 4.58 24.80 -0.64
CA GLU A 252 5.02 25.28 0.67
C GLU A 252 6.54 25.38 0.75
N GLN A 253 7.27 24.33 0.34
CA GLN A 253 8.74 24.33 0.36
C GLN A 253 9.34 25.33 -0.62
N SER A 254 8.70 25.54 -1.78
CA SER A 254 9.16 26.53 -2.76
C SER A 254 8.90 27.97 -2.30
N ALA A 255 7.86 28.21 -1.49
CA ALA A 255 7.50 29.55 -1.02
C ALA A 255 8.42 30.09 0.09
N ILE A 256 9.11 29.21 0.81
CA ILE A 256 10.03 29.57 1.91
C ILE A 256 11.49 29.68 1.48
N ALA A 257 11.80 29.33 0.23
CA ALA A 257 13.14 29.37 -0.37
C ALA A 257 13.46 30.76 -0.96
#